data_AF-A0A6B1DHC5-F1
#
_entry.id   AF-A0A6B1DHC5-F1
#
_cell.length_a   1.000
_cell.length_b   1.000
_cell.length_c   1.000
_cell.angle_alpha   90.00
_cell.angle_beta   90.00
_cell.angle_gamma   90.00
#
_symmetry.space_group_name_H-M   'P 1'
#
loop_
_entity.id
_entity.type
_entity.pdbx_description
1 polymer ?
#
loop_
_entity_poly.entity_id
_entity_poly.type
_entity_poly.pdbx_seq_one_letter_code
_entity_poly.pdbx_strand_id
1 'polypeptide(L)' 'MTKTITRIGNSQGIIFDSALMDLAHLKVGDQLTISLHEGGSIVLTPVRPVIGPEKAAATAKRLIDKNSELFRRLS' A
#
# COMPACT_ATOMS: atom_id res chain seq x y z
N MET A 1 3.64 18.36 -8.84
CA MET A 1 4.15 18.91 -7.57
C MET A 1 5.67 18.75 -7.53
N THR A 2 6.40 19.71 -6.99
CA THR A 2 7.86 19.64 -6.89
C THR A 2 8.25 19.43 -5.43
N LYS A 3 9.20 18.51 -5.17
CA LYS A 3 9.77 18.28 -3.85
C LYS A 3 11.29 18.43 -3.93
N THR A 4 11.87 18.97 -2.86
CA THR A 4 13.31 19.16 -2.75
C THR A 4 13.90 18.01 -1.93
N ILE A 5 15.02 17.46 -2.40
CA ILE A 5 15.81 16.52 -1.61
C ILE A 5 16.46 17.28 -0.46
N THR A 6 16.24 16.80 0.77
CA THR A 6 16.77 17.40 1.99
C THR A 6 17.69 16.43 2.71
N ARG A 7 18.58 16.95 3.55
CA ARG A 7 19.42 16.12 4.42
C ARG A 7 18.59 15.62 5.60
N ILE A 8 18.56 14.31 5.79
CA ILE A 8 17.92 13.63 6.93
C ILE A 8 19.02 12.83 7.65
N GLY A 9 19.56 13.40 8.73
CA GLY A 9 20.75 12.85 9.39
C GLY A 9 21.94 12.79 8.42
N ASN A 10 22.48 11.58 8.21
CA ASN A 10 23.58 11.31 7.29
C ASN A 10 23.12 10.93 5.86
N SER A 11 21.81 10.97 5.60
CA SER A 11 21.22 10.56 4.33
C SER A 11 20.52 11.72 3.64
N GLN A 12 20.11 11.50 2.39
CA GLN A 12 19.29 12.39 1.60
C GLN A 12 17.89 11.78 1.46
N GLY A 13 16.85 12.60 1.59
CA GLY A 13 15.48 12.12 1.48
C GLY A 13 14.53 13.16 0.91
N ILE A 14 13.38 12.67 0.45
CA ILE A 14 12.26 13.49 -0.03
C ILE A 14 11.15 13.40 1.02
N ILE A 15 10.61 14.54 1.44
CA ILE A 15 9.52 14.59 2.42
C ILE A 15 8.18 14.65 1.69
N PHE A 16 7.36 13.61 1.90
CA PHE A 16 5.98 13.58 1.45
C PHE A 16 5.09 14.31 2.45
N ASP A 17 4.23 15.20 1.95
CA ASP A 17 3.19 15.81 2.78
C ASP A 17 1.99 14.86 2.90
N SER A 18 1.08 15.16 3.83
CA SER A 18 -0.11 14.33 4.04
C SER A 18 -0.97 14.20 2.79
N ALA A 19 -1.14 15.27 2.02
CA ALA A 19 -1.97 15.26 0.82
C ALA A 19 -1.43 14.29 -0.24
N LEU A 20 -0.11 14.27 -0.48
CA LEU A 20 0.53 13.30 -1.38
C LEU A 20 0.41 11.87 -0.84
N MET A 21 0.61 11.67 0.47
CA MET A 21 0.48 10.35 1.10
C MET A 21 -0.94 9.80 0.91
N ASP A 22 -1.96 10.64 1.11
CA ASP A 22 -3.36 10.27 0.95
C ASP A 22 -3.70 9.95 -0.51
N LEU A 23 -3.27 10.79 -1.46
CA LEU A 23 -3.45 10.57 -2.90
C LEU A 23 -2.76 9.29 -3.40
N ALA A 24 -1.59 8.96 -2.85
CA ALA A 24 -0.84 7.75 -3.19
C ALA A 24 -1.31 6.51 -2.41
N HIS A 25 -2.27 6.66 -1.49
CA HIS A 25 -2.70 5.61 -0.56
C HIS A 25 -1.55 4.98 0.22
N LEU A 26 -0.65 5.82 0.73
CA LEU A 26 0.52 5.46 1.53
C LEU A 26 0.32 5.84 2.99
N LYS A 27 0.95 5.09 3.89
CA LYS A 27 1.06 5.44 5.30
C LYS A 27 2.49 5.25 5.82
N VAL A 28 2.77 5.87 6.97
CA VAL A 28 4.05 5.67 7.67
C VAL A 28 4.25 4.18 7.98
N GLY A 29 5.42 3.66 7.60
CA GLY A 29 5.79 2.25 7.78
C GLY A 29 5.52 1.37 6.55
N ASP A 30 4.86 1.88 5.50
CA ASP A 30 4.76 1.14 4.24
C ASP A 30 6.15 0.95 3.61
N GLN A 31 6.36 -0.22 3.03
CA GLN A 31 7.55 -0.51 2.24
C GLN A 31 7.30 -0.16 0.77
N LEU A 32 8.32 0.39 0.11
CA LEU A 32 8.27 0.78 -1.30
C LEU A 32 9.40 0.10 -2.05
N THR A 33 9.09 -0.49 -3.20
CA THR A 33 10.09 -0.88 -4.20
C THR A 33 10.43 0.33 -5.06
N ILE A 34 11.73 0.53 -5.30
CA ILE A 34 12.25 1.62 -6.13
C ILE A 34 12.66 1.03 -7.48
N SER A 35 12.17 1.62 -8.57
CA SER A 35 12.60 1.29 -9.93
C SER A 35 13.11 2.54 -10.63
N LEU A 36 14.28 2.43 -11.25
CA LEU A 36 14.91 3.48 -12.04
C LEU A 36 14.62 3.19 -13.51
N HIS A 37 14.02 4.15 -14.20
CA HIS A 37 13.73 4.06 -15.63
C HIS A 37 14.71 4.93 -16.42
N GLU A 38 14.94 4.55 -17.68
CA GLU A 38 15.68 5.38 -18.63
C GLU A 38 15.06 6.78 -18.71
N GLY A 39 15.91 7.81 -18.68
CA GLY A 39 15.47 9.21 -18.52
C GLY A 39 15.47 9.73 -17.08
N GLY A 40 15.95 8.93 -16.10
CA GLY A 40 16.17 9.38 -14.72
C GLY A 40 14.91 9.43 -13.85
N SER A 41 13.81 8.82 -14.31
CA SER A 41 12.58 8.72 -13.54
C SER A 41 12.70 7.65 -12.46
N ILE A 42 12.23 7.99 -11.26
CA ILE A 42 12.13 7.05 -10.14
C ILE A 42 10.65 6.72 -9.95
N VAL A 43 10.32 5.43 -10.01
CA VAL A 43 8.98 4.92 -9.70
C VAL A 43 9.02 4.25 -8.34
N LEU A 44 8.09 4.65 -7.47
CA LEU A 44 7.91 4.10 -6.14
C LEU A 44 6.62 3.27 -6.12
N THR A 45 6.76 1.97 -5.88
CA THR A 45 5.63 1.03 -5.87
C THR A 45 5.45 0.46 -4.47
N PRO A 46 4.26 0.57 -3.84
CA PRO A 46 4.01 0.00 -2.52
C PRO A 46 4.12 -1.52 -2.54
N VAL A 47 4.86 -2.08 -1.58
CA VAL A 47 4.91 -3.53 -1.33
C VAL A 47 3.67 -3.90 -0.53
N ARG A 48 2.65 -4.40 -1.22
CA ARG A 48 1.42 -4.84 -0.56
C ARG A 48 1.58 -6.28 -0.06
N PRO A 49 1.26 -6.55 1.22
CA PRO A 49 1.22 -7.93 1.70
C PRO A 49 0.10 -8.67 0.95
N VAL A 50 0.48 -9.65 0.15
CA VAL A 50 -0.47 -10.51 -0.55
C VAL A 50 -0.83 -11.66 0.38
N ILE A 51 -2.14 -11.83 0.64
CA ILE A 51 -2.62 -13.05 1.28
C ILE A 51 -2.60 -14.18 0.24
N GLY A 52 -2.00 -15.32 0.60
CA GLY A 52 -2.04 -16.50 -0.26
C GLY A 52 -3.48 -16.99 -0.48
N PRO A 53 -3.75 -17.72 -1.59
CA PRO A 53 -5.10 -18.20 -1.93
C PRO A 53 -5.78 -18.97 -0.80
N GLU A 54 -5.03 -19.83 -0.11
CA GLU A 54 -5.55 -20.63 1.01
C GLU A 54 -6.02 -19.75 2.18
N LYS A 55 -5.20 -18.77 2.57
CA LYS A 55 -5.55 -17.84 3.65
C LYS A 55 -6.73 -16.96 3.25
N ALA A 56 -6.81 -16.56 1.98
CA ALA A 56 -7.96 -15.85 1.44
C ALA A 56 -9.24 -16.69 1.52
N ALA A 57 -9.21 -17.94 1.04
CA ALA A 57 -10.34 -18.85 1.07
C ALA A 57 -10.81 -19.16 2.49
N ALA A 58 -9.88 -19.46 3.41
CA ALA A 58 -10.20 -19.70 4.81
C ALA A 58 -10.82 -18.47 5.50
N THR A 59 -10.28 -17.28 5.21
CA THR A 59 -10.82 -16.02 5.73
C THR A 59 -12.20 -15.73 5.18
N ALA A 60 -12.42 -15.94 3.88
CA ALA A 60 -13.71 -15.76 3.21
C ALA A 60 -14.76 -16.72 3.77
N LYS A 61 -14.45 -18.02 3.87
CA LYS A 61 -15.34 -19.02 4.47
C LYS A 61 -15.77 -18.62 5.88
N ARG A 62 -14.79 -18.27 6.73
CA ARG A 62 -15.07 -17.81 8.10
C ARG A 62 -15.97 -16.58 8.15
N LEU A 63 -15.78 -15.62 7.24
CA LEU A 63 -16.62 -14.42 7.15
C LEU A 63 -18.03 -14.74 6.68
N ILE A 64 -18.19 -15.63 5.71
CA ILE A 64 -19.49 -16.10 5.22
C ILE A 64 -20.23 -16.83 6.33
N ASP A 65 -19.59 -17.78 7.01
CA ASP A 65 -20.19 -18.57 8.09
C ASP A 65 -20.66 -17.64 9.23
N LYS A 66 -19.81 -16.69 9.63
CA LYS A 66 -20.11 -15.72 10.70
C LYS A 66 -21.28 -14.79 10.36
N ASN A 67 -21.49 -14.48 9.08
CA ASN A 67 -22.56 -13.58 8.61
C ASN A 67 -23.59 -14.31 7.76
N SER A 68 -23.75 -15.62 7.97
CA SER A 68 -24.54 -16.51 7.12
C SER A 68 -25.98 -16.03 6.94
N GLU A 69 -26.60 -15.51 8.01
CA GLU A 69 -27.95 -14.96 7.94
C GLU A 69 -28.05 -13.70 7.08
N LEU A 70 -27.06 -12.81 7.14
CA LEU A 70 -26.98 -11.62 6.30
C LEU A 70 -26.82 -12.02 4.83
N PHE A 71 -25.87 -12.90 4.53
CA PHE A 71 -25.63 -13.36 3.16
C PHE A 71 -26.85 -14.10 2.58
N ARG A 72 -27.57 -14.88 3.39
CA ARG A 72 -28.83 -15.54 2.99
C ARG A 72 -29.95 -14.56 2.64
N ARG A 73 -29.95 -13.36 3.24
CA ARG A 73 -30.96 -12.32 2.94
C ARG A 73 -30.60 -11.50 1.69
N LEU A 74 -29.34 -11.53 1.26
CA LEU A 74 -28.82 -10.79 0.12
C LEU A 74 -28.76 -11.61 -1.18
N SER A 75 -28.96 -12.94 -1.09
CA SER A 75 -29.12 -13.86 -2.21
C SER A 75 -30.58 -13.96 -2.64
#